data_AF-A0A9P6C368-F1
#
_entry.id   AF-A0A9P6C368-F1
#
_cell.length_a   1.000
_cell.length_b   1.000
_cell.length_c   1.000
_cell.angle_alpha   90.00
_cell.angle_beta   90.00
_cell.angle_gamma   90.00
#
_symmetry.space_group_name_H-M   'P 1'
#
loop_
_entity.id
_entity.type
_entity.pdbx_description
1 polymer ?
#
loop_
_entity_poly.entity_id
_entity_poly.type
_entity_poly.pdbx_seq_one_letter_code
_entity_poly.pdbx_strand_id
1 'polypeptide(L)'
;MPIIDTVPAYLVSRANDTMEATVGPPDFSTSYTSTTLTSIIACAIPMIALMFLAGISWVYHHSLQNPKAINKASGYQLQRFAPLFYIFIVLASLAEVAISSWLLLQWDYHHNYPNPRIRAGARYLLFTACWTTATASIFSFLFVHPRWSRYPISSIGSQALWVLVTWIIWIVGSGIVNAALPSLLVKGSCMNIIYCDQVRSLFGKRPLILQYPIDSVALTLSMAVMIWRAWQSTRDVLHTPNTPVK
;
A
#
# COMPACT_ATOMS: atom_id res chain seq x y z
N MET A 1 50.11 12.67 -25.88
CA MET A 1 49.15 12.21 -24.86
C MET A 1 48.14 11.34 -25.59
N PRO A 2 48.17 10.01 -25.44
CA PRO A 2 47.32 9.12 -26.24
C PRO A 2 45.91 9.07 -25.67
N ILE A 3 44.92 9.16 -26.55
CA ILE A 3 43.49 9.00 -26.27
C ILE A 3 43.23 7.49 -26.19
N ILE A 4 42.87 7.01 -25.01
CA ILE A 4 42.47 5.62 -24.78
C ILE A 4 40.98 5.53 -25.07
N ASP A 5 40.63 5.00 -26.23
CA ASP A 5 39.25 4.67 -26.59
C ASP A 5 38.80 3.46 -25.76
N THR A 6 38.09 3.73 -24.66
CA THR A 6 37.39 2.69 -23.90
C THR A 6 36.18 2.24 -24.69
N VAL A 7 36.31 1.12 -25.41
CA VAL A 7 35.17 0.40 -25.98
C VAL A 7 34.23 0.01 -24.83
N PRO A 8 32.95 0.40 -24.88
CA PRO A 8 32.04 0.14 -23.79
C PRO A 8 31.62 -1.33 -23.74
N ALA A 9 31.60 -1.89 -22.54
CA ALA A 9 31.40 -3.31 -22.23
C ALA A 9 30.10 -3.95 -22.77
N TYR A 10 29.16 -3.16 -23.29
CA TYR A 10 27.90 -3.66 -23.86
C TYR A 10 28.05 -4.29 -25.25
N LEU A 11 29.15 -4.05 -25.98
CA LEU A 11 29.34 -4.63 -27.33
C LEU A 11 29.97 -6.03 -27.33
N VAL A 12 30.68 -6.42 -26.26
CA VAL A 12 31.32 -7.76 -26.20
C VAL A 12 30.30 -8.87 -25.92
N SER A 13 29.16 -8.55 -25.30
CA SER A 13 28.16 -9.58 -24.94
C SER A 13 27.27 -10.02 -26.12
N ARG A 14 27.39 -9.42 -27.31
CA ARG A 14 26.49 -9.70 -28.46
C ARG A 14 27.09 -10.64 -29.52
N ALA A 15 28.36 -11.03 -29.39
CA ALA A 15 29.06 -11.79 -30.42
C ALA A 15 29.10 -13.32 -30.18
N ASN A 16 28.53 -13.82 -29.08
CA ASN A 16 28.53 -15.26 -28.76
C ASN A 16 27.19 -15.97 -29.00
N ASP A 17 26.18 -15.29 -29.56
CA ASP A 17 24.83 -15.87 -29.77
C ASP A 17 24.63 -16.49 -31.16
N THR A 18 25.72 -16.99 -31.78
CA THR A 18 25.60 -17.83 -32.99
C THR A 18 26.13 -19.22 -32.70
N MET A 19 25.21 -20.18 -32.67
CA MET A 19 25.38 -21.64 -32.65
C MET A 19 25.26 -22.35 -31.30
N GLU A 20 24.03 -22.47 -30.80
CA GLU A 20 23.43 -23.78 -30.47
C GLU A 20 21.93 -23.58 -30.14
N ALA A 21 21.08 -23.66 -31.16
CA ALA A 21 19.65 -23.82 -30.95
C ALA A 21 19.37 -25.29 -30.61
N THR A 22 19.73 -25.71 -29.40
CA THR A 22 19.21 -26.95 -28.82
C THR A 22 17.71 -26.74 -28.67
N VAL A 23 16.91 -27.41 -29.51
CA VAL A 23 15.46 -27.45 -29.39
C VAL A 23 15.12 -28.18 -28.09
N GLY A 24 15.10 -27.43 -27.00
CA GLY A 24 14.58 -27.87 -25.72
C GLY A 24 13.10 -28.21 -25.86
N PRO A 25 12.57 -29.11 -25.01
CA PRO A 25 11.14 -29.40 -24.99
C PRO A 25 10.36 -28.08 -24.82
N PRO A 26 9.20 -27.94 -25.47
CA PRO A 26 8.45 -26.70 -25.48
C PRO A 26 8.23 -26.19 -24.05
N ASP A 27 8.44 -24.88 -23.85
CA ASP A 27 8.22 -24.07 -22.64
C ASP A 27 6.73 -24.05 -22.20
N PHE A 28 6.09 -25.22 -22.13
CA PHE A 28 4.69 -25.37 -21.79
C PHE A 28 4.46 -25.21 -20.27
N SER A 29 5.47 -25.57 -19.47
CA SER A 29 5.43 -25.45 -18.00
C SER A 29 5.41 -23.97 -17.55
N THR A 30 6.06 -23.09 -18.31
CA THR A 30 6.21 -21.67 -17.96
C THR A 30 4.99 -20.83 -18.19
N SER A 31 4.28 -21.07 -19.28
CA SER A 31 3.01 -20.39 -19.55
C SER A 31 1.87 -20.84 -18.63
N TYR A 32 1.78 -22.13 -18.32
CA TYR A 32 0.70 -22.69 -17.51
C TYR A 32 0.75 -22.22 -16.05
N THR A 33 1.95 -22.19 -15.45
CA THR A 33 2.14 -21.76 -14.06
C THR A 33 1.87 -20.27 -13.88
N SER A 34 2.34 -19.41 -14.80
CA SER A 34 2.07 -17.97 -14.77
C SER A 34 0.56 -17.68 -14.82
N THR A 35 -0.16 -18.37 -15.71
CA THR A 35 -1.63 -18.26 -15.83
C THR A 35 -2.37 -18.80 -14.60
N THR A 36 -1.86 -19.87 -14.00
CA THR A 36 -2.45 -20.43 -12.77
C THR A 36 -2.28 -19.47 -11.59
N LEU A 37 -1.10 -18.88 -11.44
CA LEU A 37 -0.81 -17.91 -10.38
C LEU A 37 -1.65 -16.64 -10.50
N THR A 38 -1.82 -16.11 -11.72
CA THR A 38 -2.68 -14.94 -11.95
C THR A 38 -4.13 -15.25 -11.55
N SER A 39 -4.63 -16.42 -11.92
CA SER A 39 -5.98 -16.87 -11.58
C SER A 39 -6.16 -17.04 -10.07
N ILE A 40 -5.20 -17.66 -9.38
CA ILE A 40 -5.24 -17.84 -7.92
C ILE A 40 -5.31 -16.47 -7.22
N ILE A 41 -4.45 -15.52 -7.58
CA ILE A 41 -4.44 -14.18 -6.99
C ILE A 41 -5.76 -13.45 -7.30
N ALA A 42 -6.22 -13.53 -8.56
CA ALA A 42 -7.46 -12.90 -9.00
C ALA A 42 -8.70 -13.47 -8.29
N CYS A 43 -8.66 -14.70 -7.78
CA CYS A 43 -9.73 -15.30 -6.98
C CYS A 43 -9.56 -15.06 -5.47
N ALA A 44 -8.35 -15.23 -4.93
CA ALA A 44 -8.09 -15.15 -3.50
C ALA A 44 -8.30 -13.73 -2.95
N ILE A 45 -7.80 -12.72 -3.65
CA ILE A 45 -7.89 -11.32 -3.22
C ILE A 45 -9.33 -10.82 -3.08
N PRO A 46 -10.23 -10.95 -4.07
CA PRO A 46 -11.61 -10.53 -3.90
C PRO A 46 -12.36 -11.39 -2.86
N MET A 47 -12.03 -12.68 -2.71
CA MET A 47 -12.61 -13.50 -1.65
C MET A 47 -12.24 -12.97 -0.26
N ILE A 48 -10.97 -12.60 -0.04
CA ILE A 48 -10.51 -11.95 1.21
C ILE A 48 -11.22 -10.60 1.41
N ALA A 49 -11.34 -9.78 0.37
CA ALA A 49 -12.05 -8.51 0.43
C ALA A 49 -13.53 -8.69 0.81
N LEU A 50 -14.22 -9.66 0.20
CA LEU A 50 -15.62 -9.96 0.49
C LEU A 50 -15.80 -10.49 1.92
N MET A 51 -14.92 -11.37 2.38
CA MET A 51 -14.93 -11.84 3.78
C MET A 51 -14.75 -10.67 4.76
N PHE A 52 -13.83 -9.74 4.47
CA PHE A 52 -13.65 -8.54 5.28
C PHE A 52 -14.90 -7.65 5.29
N LEU A 53 -15.50 -7.38 4.12
CA LEU A 53 -16.73 -6.58 4.00
C LEU A 53 -17.92 -7.24 4.71
N ALA A 54 -18.07 -8.56 4.59
CA ALA A 54 -19.10 -9.31 5.30
C ALA A 54 -18.92 -9.21 6.83
N GLY A 55 -17.68 -9.35 7.31
CA GLY A 55 -17.35 -9.18 8.73
C GLY A 55 -17.69 -7.78 9.24
N ILE A 56 -17.29 -6.74 8.51
CA ILE A 56 -17.60 -5.35 8.90
C ILE A 56 -19.10 -5.07 8.82
N SER A 57 -19.80 -5.56 7.80
CA SER A 57 -21.25 -5.42 7.67
C SER A 57 -21.98 -6.08 8.85
N TRP A 58 -21.55 -7.27 9.25
CA TRP A 58 -22.10 -7.97 10.42
C TRP A 58 -21.88 -7.18 11.72
N VAL A 59 -20.67 -6.70 11.97
CA VAL A 59 -20.35 -5.92 13.17
C VAL A 59 -21.04 -4.56 13.16
N TYR A 60 -21.19 -3.94 11.99
CA TYR A 60 -21.94 -2.70 11.81
C TYR A 60 -23.42 -2.88 12.14
N HIS A 61 -24.05 -3.94 11.63
CA HIS A 61 -25.43 -4.28 11.97
C HIS A 61 -25.58 -4.54 13.48
N HIS A 62 -24.63 -5.24 14.10
CA HIS A 62 -24.62 -5.45 15.55
C HIS A 62 -24.49 -4.13 16.35
N SER A 63 -23.73 -3.16 15.83
CA SER A 63 -23.61 -1.82 16.43
C SER A 63 -24.90 -1.00 16.31
N LEU A 64 -25.67 -1.17 15.23
CA LEU A 64 -26.98 -0.50 15.08
C LEU A 64 -28.01 -1.02 16.09
N GLN A 65 -27.96 -2.31 16.42
CA GLN A 65 -28.83 -2.91 17.43
C GLN A 65 -28.48 -2.49 18.87
N ASN A 66 -27.24 -2.05 19.11
CA ASN A 66 -26.75 -1.66 20.44
C ASN A 66 -26.18 -0.22 20.40
N PRO A 67 -27.03 0.80 20.18
CA PRO A 67 -26.57 2.17 20.01
C PRO A 67 -25.89 2.68 21.30
N LYS A 68 -24.71 3.29 21.13
CA LYS A 68 -24.01 3.96 22.23
C LYS A 68 -24.60 5.35 22.43
N ALA A 69 -24.85 5.74 23.67
CA ALA A 69 -25.20 7.11 24.01
C ALA A 69 -23.99 8.03 23.77
N ILE A 70 -23.96 8.74 22.65
CA ILE A 70 -22.90 9.69 22.31
C ILE A 70 -23.36 11.08 22.70
N ASN A 71 -22.78 11.63 23.77
CA ASN A 71 -23.20 12.93 24.32
C ASN A 71 -22.56 14.14 23.61
N LYS A 72 -21.86 13.94 22.47
CA LYS A 72 -21.15 15.01 21.74
C LYS A 72 -21.38 14.93 20.22
N ALA A 73 -21.86 16.02 19.62
CA ALA A 73 -22.13 16.13 18.18
C ALA A 73 -20.88 15.91 17.31
N SER A 74 -19.69 16.32 17.77
CA SER A 74 -18.43 16.08 17.04
C SER A 74 -18.03 14.61 16.97
N GLY A 75 -18.42 13.80 17.96
CA GLY A 75 -18.17 12.36 17.96
C GLY A 75 -19.01 11.61 16.92
N TYR A 76 -20.19 12.13 16.59
CA TYR A 76 -21.11 11.51 15.63
C TYR A 76 -20.54 11.50 14.21
N GLN A 77 -20.00 12.63 13.73
CA GLN A 77 -19.41 12.70 12.40
C GLN A 77 -18.20 11.78 12.27
N LEU A 78 -17.32 11.76 13.28
CA LEU A 78 -16.13 10.93 13.27
C LEU A 78 -16.48 9.43 13.19
N GLN A 79 -17.48 9.00 13.96
CA GLN A 79 -17.92 7.60 13.93
C GLN A 79 -18.57 7.20 12.60
N ARG A 80 -19.18 8.14 11.87
CA ARG A 80 -19.79 7.88 10.57
C ARG A 80 -18.74 7.70 9.47
N PHE A 81 -17.68 8.52 9.46
CA PHE A 81 -16.67 8.49 8.40
C PHE A 81 -15.54 7.50 8.66
N ALA A 82 -15.22 7.20 9.93
CA ALA A 82 -14.11 6.30 10.26
C ALA A 82 -14.23 4.90 9.61
N PRO A 83 -15.38 4.20 9.63
CA PRO A 83 -15.49 2.88 9.00
C PRO A 83 -15.25 2.91 7.49
N LEU A 84 -15.74 3.95 6.80
CA LEU A 84 -15.53 4.11 5.36
C LEU A 84 -14.05 4.29 5.03
N PHE A 85 -13.34 5.09 5.82
CA PHE A 85 -11.91 5.30 5.66
C PHE A 85 -11.12 3.99 5.85
N TYR A 86 -11.45 3.21 6.88
CA TYR A 86 -10.78 1.93 7.11
C TYR A 86 -11.11 0.88 6.04
N ILE A 87 -12.34 0.83 5.53
CA ILE A 87 -12.68 -0.07 4.43
C ILE A 87 -11.83 0.26 3.21
N PHE A 88 -11.72 1.55 2.90
CA PHE A 88 -10.95 2.02 1.77
C PHE A 88 -9.47 1.67 1.86
N ILE A 89 -8.83 1.92 3.02
CA ILE A 89 -7.39 1.61 3.19
C ILE A 89 -7.12 0.09 3.16
N VAL A 90 -8.05 -0.73 3.64
CA VAL A 90 -7.94 -2.19 3.55
C VAL A 90 -8.04 -2.65 2.10
N LEU A 91 -9.01 -2.16 1.33
CA LEU A 91 -9.17 -2.54 -0.08
C LEU A 91 -7.99 -2.09 -0.94
N ALA A 92 -7.49 -0.88 -0.72
CA ALA A 92 -6.36 -0.34 -1.45
C ALA A 92 -5.05 -1.08 -1.11
N SER A 93 -4.78 -1.35 0.17
CA SER A 93 -3.64 -2.20 0.56
C SER A 93 -3.74 -3.63 0.01
N LEU A 94 -4.95 -4.20 -0.09
CA LEU A 94 -5.14 -5.53 -0.66
C LEU A 94 -4.88 -5.56 -2.19
N ALA A 95 -5.19 -4.48 -2.90
CA ALA A 95 -4.81 -4.32 -4.30
C ALA A 95 -3.29 -4.26 -4.47
N GLU A 96 -2.59 -3.55 -3.58
CA GLU A 96 -1.12 -3.50 -3.56
C GLU A 96 -0.49 -4.86 -3.21
N VAL A 97 -1.10 -5.61 -2.29
CA VAL A 97 -0.73 -7.02 -2.04
C VAL A 97 -0.83 -7.82 -3.33
N ALA A 98 -1.94 -7.72 -4.06
CA ALA A 98 -2.16 -8.46 -5.31
C ALA A 98 -1.10 -8.14 -6.37
N ILE A 99 -0.83 -6.86 -6.62
CA ILE A 99 0.14 -6.43 -7.63
C ILE A 99 1.56 -6.81 -7.21
N SER A 100 1.94 -6.54 -5.96
CA SER A 100 3.29 -6.83 -5.46
C SER A 100 3.61 -8.33 -5.45
N SER A 101 2.66 -9.16 -4.99
CA SER A 101 2.83 -10.61 -4.98
C SER A 101 2.87 -11.19 -6.39
N TRP A 102 1.99 -10.73 -7.28
CA TRP A 102 2.03 -11.12 -8.69
C TRP A 102 3.39 -10.78 -9.33
N LEU A 103 3.87 -9.56 -9.15
CA LEU A 103 5.11 -9.09 -9.77
C LEU A 103 6.34 -9.86 -9.25
N LEU A 104 6.39 -10.12 -7.94
CA LEU A 104 7.46 -10.91 -7.33
C LEU A 104 7.47 -12.36 -7.86
N LEU A 105 6.29 -12.96 -8.03
CA LEU A 105 6.17 -14.32 -8.58
C LEU A 105 6.63 -14.37 -10.04
N GLN A 106 6.23 -13.40 -10.87
CA GLN A 106 6.68 -13.33 -12.27
C GLN A 106 8.20 -13.18 -12.38
N TRP A 107 8.81 -12.33 -11.55
CA TRP A 107 10.25 -12.14 -11.54
C TRP A 107 11.04 -13.37 -11.04
N ASP A 108 10.50 -14.08 -10.07
CA ASP A 108 11.11 -15.32 -9.58
C ASP A 108 11.02 -16.42 -10.63
N TYR A 109 9.89 -16.49 -11.32
CA TYR A 109 9.60 -17.51 -12.30
C TYR A 109 10.41 -17.34 -13.59
N HIS A 110 10.36 -16.15 -14.19
CA HIS A 110 11.07 -15.84 -15.44
C HIS A 110 12.54 -15.45 -15.21
N HIS A 111 13.01 -15.41 -13.95
CA HIS A 111 14.38 -15.00 -13.58
C HIS A 111 14.79 -13.64 -14.18
N ASN A 112 13.82 -12.77 -14.44
CA ASN A 112 13.98 -11.56 -15.24
C ASN A 112 13.87 -10.28 -14.41
N TYR A 113 14.37 -10.31 -13.17
CA TYR A 113 14.34 -9.13 -12.30
C TYR A 113 15.33 -8.05 -12.81
N PRO A 114 14.89 -6.79 -13.01
CA PRO A 114 15.75 -5.74 -13.57
C PRO A 114 16.95 -5.38 -12.69
N ASN A 115 16.78 -5.46 -11.37
CA ASN A 115 17.81 -5.09 -10.39
C ASN A 115 17.50 -5.77 -9.04
N PRO A 116 18.47 -6.35 -8.31
CA PRO A 116 18.22 -6.88 -6.97
C PRO A 116 17.58 -5.86 -6.00
N ARG A 117 17.88 -4.56 -6.16
CA ARG A 117 17.27 -3.49 -5.36
C ARG A 117 15.76 -3.35 -5.58
N ILE A 118 15.28 -3.52 -6.82
CA ILE A 118 13.84 -3.44 -7.12
C ILE A 118 13.09 -4.60 -6.46
N ARG A 119 13.70 -5.80 -6.47
CA ARG A 119 13.14 -7.00 -5.83
C ARG A 119 13.05 -6.82 -4.32
N ALA A 120 14.08 -6.25 -3.70
CA ALA A 120 14.08 -5.92 -2.27
C ALA A 120 12.99 -4.89 -1.94
N GLY A 121 12.88 -3.82 -2.75
CA GLY A 121 11.84 -2.80 -2.57
C GLY A 121 10.42 -3.34 -2.73
N ALA A 122 10.17 -4.19 -3.75
CA ALA A 122 8.86 -4.82 -3.95
C ALA A 122 8.49 -5.79 -2.81
N ARG A 123 9.46 -6.55 -2.26
CA ARG A 123 9.24 -7.37 -1.05
C ARG A 123 8.88 -6.54 0.16
N TYR A 124 9.55 -5.40 0.35
CA TYR A 124 9.25 -4.49 1.43
C TYR A 124 7.87 -3.84 1.27
N LEU A 125 7.47 -3.47 0.04
CA LEU A 125 6.13 -2.97 -0.24
C LEU A 125 5.06 -4.04 0.00
N LEU A 126 5.31 -5.29 -0.40
CA LEU A 126 4.41 -6.41 -0.08
C LEU A 126 4.23 -6.55 1.44
N PHE A 127 5.33 -6.53 2.20
CA PHE A 127 5.27 -6.54 3.66
C PHE A 127 4.46 -5.36 4.21
N THR A 128 4.69 -4.16 3.68
CA THR A 128 3.98 -2.93 4.09
C THR A 128 2.48 -3.00 3.80
N ALA A 129 2.11 -3.52 2.64
CA ALA A 129 0.73 -3.72 2.24
C ALA A 129 0.05 -4.75 3.15
N CYS A 130 0.68 -5.91 3.38
CA CYS A 130 0.18 -6.93 4.32
C CYS A 130 0.05 -6.40 5.75
N TRP A 131 1.04 -5.64 6.23
CA TRP A 131 0.99 -4.97 7.53
C TRP A 131 -0.21 -4.03 7.61
N THR A 132 -0.41 -3.19 6.59
CA THR A 132 -1.51 -2.23 6.52
C THR A 132 -2.85 -2.95 6.49
N THR A 133 -3.01 -3.97 5.65
CA THR A 133 -4.25 -4.77 5.57
C THR A 133 -4.56 -5.41 6.93
N ALA A 134 -3.62 -6.12 7.54
CA ALA A 134 -3.84 -6.83 8.80
C ALA A 134 -4.19 -5.85 9.94
N THR A 135 -3.39 -4.81 10.12
CA THR A 135 -3.59 -3.85 11.21
C THR A 135 -4.82 -2.98 11.00
N ALA A 136 -5.08 -2.49 9.77
CA ALA A 136 -6.28 -1.74 9.47
C ALA A 136 -7.56 -2.58 9.65
N SER A 137 -7.54 -3.86 9.25
CA SER A 137 -8.68 -4.75 9.52
C SER A 137 -8.92 -4.90 11.03
N ILE A 138 -7.88 -5.13 11.84
CA ILE A 138 -8.01 -5.22 13.30
C ILE A 138 -8.57 -3.92 13.89
N PHE A 139 -8.03 -2.76 13.51
CA PHE A 139 -8.53 -1.47 13.98
C PHE A 139 -9.97 -1.20 13.54
N SER A 140 -10.35 -1.64 12.34
CA SER A 140 -11.75 -1.55 11.85
C SER A 140 -12.70 -2.31 12.78
N PHE A 141 -12.38 -3.56 13.10
CA PHE A 141 -13.20 -4.39 13.98
C PHE A 141 -13.26 -3.83 15.40
N LEU A 142 -12.12 -3.39 15.95
CA LEU A 142 -12.05 -2.79 17.28
C LEU A 142 -12.91 -1.53 17.40
N PHE A 143 -12.95 -0.70 16.36
CA PHE A 143 -13.68 0.55 16.36
C PHE A 143 -15.20 0.35 16.24
N VAL A 144 -15.64 -0.54 15.34
CA VAL A 144 -17.07 -0.80 15.13
C VAL A 144 -17.67 -1.63 16.28
N HIS A 145 -16.88 -2.51 16.92
CA HIS A 145 -17.41 -3.38 17.96
C HIS A 145 -17.80 -2.63 19.26
N PRO A 146 -19.05 -2.78 19.75
CA PRO A 146 -19.57 -1.95 20.82
C PRO A 146 -18.84 -2.11 22.16
N ARG A 147 -18.38 -3.32 22.50
CA ARG A 147 -17.66 -3.60 23.76
C ARG A 147 -16.17 -3.23 23.69
N TRP A 148 -15.55 -3.41 22.54
CA TRP A 148 -14.09 -3.26 22.41
C TRP A 148 -13.63 -1.82 22.31
N SER A 149 -14.50 -0.92 21.85
CA SER A 149 -14.16 0.50 21.79
C SER A 149 -13.92 1.15 23.17
N ARG A 150 -14.23 0.47 24.28
CA ARG A 150 -13.97 0.97 25.64
C ARG A 150 -12.52 0.75 26.07
N TYR A 151 -11.78 -0.12 25.40
CA TYR A 151 -10.38 -0.36 25.73
C TYR A 151 -9.49 0.79 25.27
N PRO A 152 -8.40 1.09 26.00
CA PRO A 152 -7.48 2.17 25.66
C PRO A 152 -6.78 1.98 24.30
N ILE A 153 -6.71 0.74 23.80
CA ILE A 153 -6.23 0.43 22.43
C ILE A 153 -7.11 1.06 21.36
N SER A 154 -8.40 1.27 21.64
CA SER A 154 -9.32 1.98 20.73
C SER A 154 -9.23 3.50 20.88
N SER A 155 -8.28 4.03 21.67
CA SER A 155 -8.07 5.46 21.82
C SER A 155 -7.62 6.10 20.51
N ILE A 156 -8.04 7.35 20.30
CA ILE A 156 -7.64 8.17 19.15
C ILE A 156 -6.11 8.31 19.05
N GLY A 157 -5.41 8.30 20.20
CA GLY A 157 -3.95 8.37 20.24
C GLY A 157 -3.28 7.11 19.70
N SER A 158 -3.82 5.93 19.99
CA SER A 158 -3.28 4.67 19.46
C SER A 158 -3.48 4.59 17.94
N GLN A 159 -4.63 5.07 17.44
CA GLN A 159 -4.89 5.14 16.00
C GLN A 159 -3.95 6.15 15.33
N ALA A 160 -3.73 7.33 15.92
CA ALA A 160 -2.79 8.32 15.41
C ALA A 160 -1.35 7.77 15.32
N LEU A 161 -0.91 7.08 16.38
CA LEU A 161 0.40 6.44 16.40
C LEU A 161 0.52 5.34 15.33
N TRP A 162 -0.51 4.51 15.18
CA TRP A 162 -0.55 3.49 14.13
C TRP A 162 -0.49 4.10 12.71
N VAL A 163 -1.24 5.17 12.45
CA VAL A 163 -1.19 5.89 11.16
C VAL A 163 0.22 6.43 10.92
N LEU A 164 0.84 7.04 11.94
CA LEU A 164 2.21 7.57 11.84
C LEU A 164 3.23 6.48 11.51
N VAL A 165 3.19 5.34 12.22
CA VAL A 165 4.09 4.21 11.97
C VAL A 165 3.88 3.67 10.56
N THR A 166 2.63 3.46 10.16
CA THR A 166 2.29 2.95 8.82
C THR A 166 2.76 3.93 7.74
N TRP A 167 2.58 5.23 7.94
CA TRP A 167 3.05 6.27 7.04
C TRP A 167 4.59 6.26 6.87
N ILE A 168 5.35 6.13 7.96
CA ILE A 168 6.82 6.02 7.91
C ILE A 168 7.22 4.78 7.10
N ILE A 169 6.61 3.63 7.37
CA ILE A 169 6.90 2.38 6.65
C ILE A 169 6.65 2.58 5.15
N TRP A 170 5.52 3.19 4.75
CA TRP A 170 5.20 3.49 3.35
C TRP A 170 6.19 4.44 2.69
N ILE A 171 6.64 5.49 3.39
CA ILE A 171 7.65 6.43 2.86
C ILE A 171 8.97 5.71 2.63
N VAL A 172 9.42 4.89 3.58
CA VAL A 172 10.66 4.12 3.42
C VAL A 172 10.56 3.17 2.23
N GLY A 173 9.45 2.46 2.08
CA GLY A 173 9.23 1.56 0.95
C GLY A 173 9.24 2.29 -0.39
N SER A 174 8.55 3.42 -0.46
CA SER A 174 8.54 4.30 -1.63
C SER A 174 9.94 4.83 -1.95
N GLY A 175 10.72 5.21 -0.93
CA GLY A 175 12.10 5.68 -1.07
C GLY A 175 13.05 4.61 -1.63
N ILE A 176 12.95 3.37 -1.13
CA ILE A 176 13.76 2.24 -1.61
C ILE A 176 13.52 1.98 -3.09
N VAL A 177 12.24 1.93 -3.53
CA VAL A 177 11.98 1.64 -4.94
C VAL A 177 12.27 2.84 -5.84
N ASN A 178 12.01 4.06 -5.37
CA ASN A 178 12.44 5.29 -6.07
C ASN A 178 13.95 5.26 -6.35
N ALA A 179 14.77 4.95 -5.34
CA ALA A 179 16.22 4.81 -5.50
C ALA A 179 16.63 3.66 -6.44
N ALA A 180 15.80 2.62 -6.59
CA ALA A 180 16.05 1.51 -7.49
C ALA A 180 15.74 1.85 -8.97
N LEU A 181 14.90 2.86 -9.24
CA LEU A 181 14.40 3.19 -10.57
C LEU A 181 14.40 4.71 -10.85
N PRO A 182 15.55 5.41 -10.80
CA PRO A 182 15.61 6.84 -11.05
C PRO A 182 15.19 7.22 -12.48
N SER A 183 15.41 6.32 -13.45
CA SER A 183 15.06 6.52 -14.86
C SER A 183 13.56 6.66 -15.11
N LEU A 184 12.74 5.95 -14.34
CA LEU A 184 11.27 6.01 -14.41
C LEU A 184 10.72 7.38 -13.99
N LEU A 185 11.43 8.06 -13.07
CA LEU A 185 11.04 9.38 -12.58
C LEU A 185 11.51 10.51 -13.48
N VAL A 186 12.74 10.43 -13.99
CA VAL A 186 13.36 11.53 -14.74
C VAL A 186 12.93 11.54 -16.20
N LYS A 187 12.87 10.37 -16.85
CA LYS A 187 12.64 10.28 -18.29
C LYS A 187 11.25 9.77 -18.67
N GLY A 188 10.47 9.31 -17.69
CA GLY A 188 9.16 8.70 -17.94
C GLY A 188 9.21 7.53 -18.93
N SER A 189 10.38 6.91 -19.10
CA SER A 189 10.64 5.94 -20.16
C SER A 189 11.15 4.62 -19.57
N CYS A 190 10.58 3.53 -20.03
CA CYS A 190 10.82 2.17 -19.54
C CYS A 190 11.58 1.32 -20.56
N MET A 191 12.66 1.87 -21.15
CA MET A 191 13.35 1.23 -22.28
C MET A 191 14.06 -0.10 -21.96
N ASN A 192 13.91 -0.68 -20.76
CA ASN A 192 14.52 -1.96 -20.44
C ASN A 192 13.85 -2.68 -19.25
N ILE A 193 12.59 -2.38 -18.95
CA ILE A 193 11.89 -2.94 -17.78
C ILE A 193 10.74 -3.80 -18.27
N ILE A 194 10.87 -5.11 -18.08
CA ILE A 194 9.78 -6.06 -18.31
C ILE A 194 8.72 -5.81 -17.23
N TYR A 195 7.45 -5.71 -17.63
CA TYR A 195 6.31 -5.34 -16.78
C TYR A 195 6.34 -3.88 -16.26
N CYS A 196 6.82 -2.94 -17.07
CA CYS A 196 6.83 -1.52 -16.72
C CYS A 196 5.43 -0.98 -16.32
N ASP A 197 4.36 -1.41 -16.97
CA ASP A 197 3.01 -0.93 -16.64
C ASP A 197 2.56 -1.34 -15.25
N GLN A 198 2.87 -2.57 -14.84
CA GLN A 198 2.56 -3.09 -13.50
C GLN A 198 3.43 -2.41 -12.44
N VAL A 199 4.71 -2.19 -12.73
CA VAL A 199 5.60 -1.38 -11.86
C VAL A 199 5.07 0.04 -11.75
N ARG A 200 4.61 0.68 -12.84
CA ARG A 200 4.01 2.02 -12.80
C ARG A 200 2.71 2.07 -12.02
N SER A 201 1.90 1.01 -12.09
CA SER A 201 0.68 0.88 -11.29
C SER A 201 1.01 0.92 -9.79
N LEU A 202 2.11 0.30 -9.38
CA LEU A 202 2.65 0.35 -8.02
C LEU A 202 3.05 1.77 -7.55
N PHE A 203 3.32 2.68 -8.50
CA PHE A 203 3.74 4.07 -8.22
C PHE A 203 2.66 5.13 -8.49
N GLY A 204 1.47 4.74 -8.97
CA GLY A 204 0.37 5.69 -9.24
C GLY A 204 0.71 6.82 -10.22
N LYS A 205 1.62 6.60 -11.19
CA LYS A 205 1.93 7.59 -12.25
C LYS A 205 1.16 7.29 -13.54
N ARG A 206 -0.17 7.35 -13.52
CA ARG A 206 -0.99 7.51 -14.74
C ARG A 206 -1.80 8.82 -14.68
N PRO A 207 -1.85 9.61 -15.78
CA PRO A 207 -2.49 10.92 -15.82
C PRO A 207 -4.00 10.82 -16.07
N LEU A 208 -4.71 10.02 -15.27
CA LEU A 208 -6.17 9.94 -15.33
C LEU A 208 -6.75 10.14 -13.93
N ILE A 209 -6.62 11.36 -13.41
CA ILE A 209 -7.50 12.09 -12.45
C ILE A 209 -8.01 11.37 -11.17
N LEU A 210 -7.77 10.08 -10.95
CA LEU A 210 -8.38 9.26 -9.88
C LEU A 210 -7.42 8.24 -9.24
N GLN A 211 -6.12 8.23 -9.58
CA GLN A 211 -5.17 7.23 -9.07
C GLN A 211 -3.79 7.82 -8.74
N TYR A 212 -3.71 8.91 -7.97
CA TYR A 212 -2.55 9.08 -7.07
C TYR A 212 -2.54 7.87 -6.12
N PRO A 213 -1.39 7.35 -5.59
CA PRO A 213 -1.41 6.28 -4.60
C PRO A 213 -2.38 6.65 -3.50
N ILE A 214 -3.55 6.03 -3.60
CA ILE A 214 -4.74 6.40 -2.87
C ILE A 214 -4.40 6.36 -1.39
N ASP A 215 -3.59 5.38 -0.99
CA ASP A 215 -3.10 5.18 0.36
C ASP A 215 -2.15 6.28 0.81
N SER A 216 -1.19 6.73 0.00
CA SER A 216 -0.26 7.78 0.44
C SER A 216 -0.95 9.14 0.57
N VAL A 217 -1.88 9.47 -0.33
CA VAL A 217 -2.67 10.72 -0.21
C VAL A 217 -3.69 10.61 0.91
N ALA A 218 -4.38 9.48 1.04
CA ALA A 218 -5.29 9.24 2.15
C ALA A 218 -4.56 9.29 3.50
N LEU A 219 -3.35 8.73 3.60
CA LEU A 219 -2.54 8.75 4.82
C LEU A 219 -2.01 10.16 5.12
N THR A 220 -1.55 10.91 4.11
CA THR A 220 -1.09 12.30 4.30
C THR A 220 -2.25 13.23 4.65
N LEU A 221 -3.40 13.09 4.00
CA LEU A 221 -4.63 13.81 4.34
C LEU A 221 -5.10 13.46 5.75
N SER A 222 -5.05 12.17 6.13
CA SER A 222 -5.43 11.73 7.47
C SER A 222 -4.50 12.31 8.52
N MET A 223 -3.19 12.32 8.28
CA MET A 223 -2.22 12.96 9.16
C MET A 223 -2.46 14.47 9.26
N ALA A 224 -2.73 15.15 8.14
CA ALA A 224 -3.06 16.57 8.15
C ALA A 224 -4.33 16.86 8.97
N VAL A 225 -5.37 16.04 8.83
CA VAL A 225 -6.61 16.16 9.62
C VAL A 225 -6.35 15.87 11.09
N MET A 226 -5.56 14.86 11.43
CA MET A 226 -5.24 14.51 12.82
C MET A 226 -4.38 15.60 13.48
N ILE A 227 -3.37 16.12 12.79
CA ILE A 227 -2.55 17.25 13.24
C ILE A 227 -3.42 18.50 13.40
N TRP A 228 -4.31 18.77 12.45
CA TRP A 228 -5.24 19.89 12.54
C TRP A 228 -6.17 19.76 13.76
N ARG A 229 -6.74 18.58 14.01
CA ARG A 229 -7.60 18.33 15.17
C ARG A 229 -6.83 18.42 16.49
N ALA A 230 -5.61 17.89 16.53
CA ALA A 230 -4.73 18.02 17.69
C ALA A 230 -4.38 19.49 17.96
N TRP A 231 -4.04 20.25 16.92
CA TRP A 231 -3.77 21.67 17.00
C TRP A 231 -4.97 22.47 17.54
N GLN A 232 -6.17 22.19 17.01
CA GLN A 232 -7.41 22.81 17.50
C GLN A 232 -7.63 22.51 18.99
N SER A 233 -7.43 21.26 19.42
CA SER A 233 -7.56 20.88 20.83
C SER A 233 -6.58 21.62 21.74
N THR A 234 -5.33 21.80 21.32
CA THR A 234 -4.34 22.57 22.09
C THR A 234 -4.71 24.04 22.16
N ARG A 235 -5.25 24.59 21.05
CA ARG A 235 -5.66 25.99 20.96
C ARG A 235 -6.82 26.31 21.91
N ASP A 236 -7.77 25.40 22.07
CA ASP A 236 -8.92 25.57 22.98
C ASP A 236 -8.49 25.62 24.45
N VAL A 237 -7.47 24.85 24.84
CA VAL A 237 -6.88 24.88 26.19
C VAL A 237 -6.10 26.18 26.41
N LEU A 238 -5.43 26.70 25.39
CA LEU A 238 -4.67 27.94 25.50
C LEU A 238 -5.55 29.19 25.60
N HIS A 239 -6.73 29.16 24.99
CA HIS A 239 -7.67 30.29 24.95
C HIS A 239 -8.71 30.28 26.05
N THR A 240 -8.67 29.35 27.01
CA THR A 240 -9.57 29.42 28.17
C THR A 240 -9.15 30.64 29.01
N PRO A 241 -9.88 31.78 28.94
CA PRO A 241 -9.52 32.95 29.72
C PRO A 241 -9.70 32.55 31.18
N ASN A 242 -8.80 32.99 32.05
CA ASN A 242 -8.93 32.82 33.49
C ASN A 242 -10.25 33.45 33.97
N THR A 243 -11.36 32.70 33.90
CA THR A 243 -12.60 33.10 34.54
C THR A 243 -12.36 32.92 36.02
N PRO A 244 -12.34 34.00 36.82
CA PRO A 244 -12.11 33.90 38.25
C PRO A 244 -13.15 32.96 38.84
N VAL A 245 -12.67 31.95 39.57
CA VAL A 245 -13.50 31.06 40.38
C VAL A 245 -14.21 31.95 41.40
N LYS A 246 -15.53 32.04 41.31
CA LYS A 246 -16.38 32.68 42.32
C LYS A 246 -16.58 31.75 43.51
#